data_AF-A0A2F0A210-F1
#
_entry.id   AF-A0A2F0A210-F1
#
_cell.length_a   1.000
_cell.length_b   1.000
_cell.length_c   1.000
_cell.angle_alpha   90.00
_cell.angle_beta   90.00
_cell.angle_gamma   90.00
#
_symmetry.space_group_name_H-M   'P 1'
#
loop_
_entity.id
_entity.type
_entity.pdbx_description
1 polymer ?
#
loop_
_entity_poly.entity_id
_entity_poly.type
_entity_poly.pdbx_seq_one_letter_code
_entity_poly.pdbx_strand_id
1 'polypeptide(L)'
;MNYSSKDSHGQDSESGCPFSANITQKWDLDVSANDLLIETKYTQDVNQSAKEAWRNSARCIGRLHWKSLKVNDARSLNTCDDIFDALIKHIETATNDGAIRPTITLFHEWQGRENEIRIWNHQLIRYAGHVTNEGKIIGDPMSIEFTKIAKSLGWDPGPRISKFDVLPIIIQVGEKLKMYPLPEHSIKEVVIRHPKHSWLEGLGLKWYAVPIISDMIFATGSENYPASPFNGWYMGTEIGSRDLGDEDRYNQLPLIAEQLGLNTRNDSNLWKDHALLTLNEAVIWSFNQDGVRIVDHHTASKEFSSFCENEEKKSREPSADWSWIVPPMSSSTTSVFHRYYKMNLRLPNYLLQQAPWTTTRGQSLIKRFAKV
;
A
#
# COMPACT_ATOMS: atom_id res chain seq x y z
N MET A 1 42.24 5.34 19.55
CA MET A 1 42.78 4.27 18.68
C MET A 1 42.16 4.46 17.31
N ASN A 2 42.97 4.84 16.34
CA ASN A 2 42.56 4.99 14.94
C ASN A 2 42.29 3.61 14.34
N TYR A 3 41.08 3.37 13.86
CA TYR A 3 40.83 2.37 12.84
C TYR A 3 40.32 3.09 11.60
N SER A 4 41.27 3.32 10.70
CA SER A 4 41.00 3.55 9.28
C SER A 4 40.76 2.18 8.66
N SER A 5 39.54 1.91 8.21
CA SER A 5 39.28 0.87 7.22
C SER A 5 38.72 1.54 5.98
N LYS A 6 39.50 1.45 4.91
CA LYS A 6 39.09 1.78 3.54
C LYS A 6 37.89 0.90 3.18
N ASP A 7 36.71 1.50 3.01
CA ASP A 7 35.62 0.86 2.30
C ASP A 7 35.95 0.91 0.80
N SER A 8 36.53 -0.18 0.30
CA SER A 8 36.50 -0.49 -1.12
C SER A 8 35.09 -0.99 -1.46
N HIS A 9 34.32 -0.15 -2.15
CA HIS A 9 33.09 -0.55 -2.83
C HIS A 9 33.41 -1.63 -3.88
N GLY A 10 33.30 -2.89 -3.48
CA GLY A 10 33.13 -4.01 -4.39
C GLY A 10 31.69 -3.99 -4.91
N GLN A 11 31.53 -3.74 -6.20
CA GLN A 11 30.30 -4.04 -6.92
C GLN A 11 30.15 -5.57 -7.02
N ASP A 12 29.56 -6.19 -6.01
CA ASP A 12 29.06 -7.57 -6.15
C ASP A 12 27.68 -7.52 -6.80
N SER A 13 27.68 -7.48 -8.14
CA SER A 13 26.50 -7.65 -8.99
C SER A 13 26.04 -9.12 -9.09
N GLU A 14 26.27 -9.95 -8.06
CA GLU A 14 25.94 -11.38 -8.08
C GLU A 14 24.44 -11.67 -8.24
N SER A 15 23.55 -10.69 -8.08
CA SER A 15 22.10 -10.89 -8.22
C SER A 15 21.55 -10.66 -9.63
N GLY A 16 22.30 -10.04 -10.55
CA GLY A 16 21.79 -9.68 -11.88
C GLY A 16 20.50 -8.83 -11.88
N CYS A 17 20.10 -8.29 -10.74
CA CYS A 17 18.83 -7.61 -10.56
C CYS A 17 19.01 -6.11 -10.86
N PRO A 18 18.34 -5.57 -11.90
CA PRO A 18 18.64 -4.25 -12.46
C PRO A 18 18.37 -3.07 -11.51
N PHE A 19 17.67 -3.30 -10.41
CA PHE A 19 17.26 -2.30 -9.42
C PHE A 19 17.84 -2.51 -8.01
N SER A 20 18.82 -3.40 -7.86
CA SER A 20 19.42 -3.74 -6.56
C SER A 20 20.01 -2.52 -5.81
N ALA A 21 20.37 -1.46 -6.52
CA ALA A 21 20.95 -0.24 -5.94
C ALA A 21 19.92 0.77 -5.38
N ASN A 22 18.65 0.72 -5.78
CA ASN A 22 17.66 1.71 -5.34
C ASN A 22 16.22 1.18 -5.30
N ILE A 23 15.79 0.67 -4.14
CA ILE A 23 14.42 0.22 -3.89
C ILE A 23 13.35 1.33 -4.00
N THR A 24 13.75 2.61 -3.96
CA THR A 24 12.81 3.75 -4.06
C THR A 24 12.59 4.24 -5.48
N GLN A 25 13.28 3.67 -6.46
CA GLN A 25 13.11 4.03 -7.86
C GLN A 25 11.68 3.79 -8.31
N LYS A 26 11.07 4.82 -8.90
CA LYS A 26 9.76 4.75 -9.55
C LYS A 26 9.97 4.55 -11.04
N TRP A 27 9.43 3.46 -11.57
CA TRP A 27 9.63 3.02 -12.94
C TRP A 27 8.53 3.54 -13.87
N ASP A 28 8.90 3.86 -15.10
CA ASP A 28 7.98 4.11 -16.21
C ASP A 28 8.29 3.09 -17.30
N LEU A 29 7.37 2.15 -17.55
CA LEU A 29 7.59 1.08 -18.54
C LEU A 29 7.75 1.61 -19.95
N ASP A 30 7.23 2.80 -20.23
CA ASP A 30 7.42 3.44 -21.53
C ASP A 30 8.88 3.87 -21.78
N VAL A 31 9.63 4.10 -20.70
CA VAL A 31 11.05 4.51 -20.74
C VAL A 31 11.97 3.34 -20.45
N SER A 32 11.58 2.47 -19.53
CA SER A 32 12.48 1.53 -18.83
C SER A 32 11.98 0.08 -18.79
N ALA A 33 11.02 -0.31 -19.65
CA ALA A 33 10.54 -1.70 -19.69
C ALA A 33 11.66 -2.71 -19.98
N ASN A 34 12.58 -2.38 -20.90
CA ASN A 34 13.68 -3.29 -21.27
C ASN A 34 14.69 -3.48 -20.15
N ASP A 35 14.85 -2.48 -19.28
CA ASP A 35 15.76 -2.55 -18.13
C ASP A 35 15.29 -3.58 -17.09
N LEU A 36 14.00 -3.94 -17.11
CA LEU A 36 13.41 -4.93 -16.20
C LEU A 36 13.42 -6.36 -16.77
N LEU A 37 13.92 -6.55 -17.99
CA LEU A 37 14.03 -7.85 -18.64
C LEU A 37 15.41 -8.46 -18.41
N ILE A 38 15.48 -9.75 -18.09
CA ILE A 38 16.72 -10.51 -17.95
C ILE A 38 16.95 -11.40 -19.18
N GLU A 39 18.20 -11.54 -19.61
CA GLU A 39 18.58 -12.28 -20.85
C GLU A 39 18.15 -13.75 -20.81
N THR A 40 18.18 -14.38 -19.63
CA THR A 40 17.76 -15.77 -19.45
C THR A 40 16.26 -15.86 -19.21
N LYS A 41 15.49 -16.08 -20.28
CA LYS A 41 14.05 -16.35 -20.19
C LYS A 41 13.79 -17.74 -19.59
N TYR A 42 13.41 -17.78 -18.32
CA TYR A 42 12.77 -18.97 -17.75
C TYR A 42 11.26 -18.85 -17.93
N THR A 43 10.63 -19.81 -18.60
CA THR A 43 9.17 -19.95 -18.59
C THR A 43 8.74 -20.45 -17.22
N GLN A 44 8.50 -19.52 -16.30
CA GLN A 44 7.90 -19.79 -15.00
C GLN A 44 6.40 -19.45 -15.04
N ASP A 45 5.58 -20.28 -14.42
CA ASP A 45 4.14 -20.01 -14.28
C ASP A 45 3.91 -18.66 -13.60
N VAL A 46 3.14 -17.78 -14.25
CA VAL A 46 2.90 -16.40 -13.79
C VAL A 46 2.28 -16.36 -12.38
N ASN A 47 1.46 -17.36 -12.04
CA ASN A 47 0.85 -17.44 -10.71
C ASN A 47 1.90 -17.73 -9.63
N GLN A 48 2.84 -18.61 -9.93
CA GLN A 48 3.98 -18.88 -9.06
C GLN A 48 4.88 -17.64 -8.95
N SER A 49 5.13 -16.93 -10.06
CA SER A 49 5.92 -15.69 -10.06
C SER A 49 5.28 -14.60 -9.21
N ALA A 50 3.94 -14.46 -9.21
CA ALA A 50 3.24 -13.48 -8.36
C ALA A 50 3.40 -13.79 -6.86
N LYS A 51 3.36 -15.07 -6.49
CA LYS A 51 3.63 -15.53 -5.12
C LYS A 51 5.07 -15.24 -4.70
N GLU A 52 6.02 -15.49 -5.60
CA GLU A 52 7.43 -15.25 -5.35
C GLU A 52 7.78 -13.76 -5.29
N ALA A 53 7.11 -12.91 -6.07
CA ALA A 53 7.22 -11.46 -5.95
C ALA A 53 6.85 -10.96 -4.55
N TRP A 54 5.79 -11.51 -3.94
CA TRP A 54 5.45 -11.18 -2.56
C TRP A 54 6.54 -11.67 -1.59
N ARG A 55 7.03 -12.90 -1.75
CA ARG A 55 8.16 -13.44 -0.95
C ARG A 55 9.42 -12.56 -1.06
N ASN A 56 9.67 -11.96 -2.22
CA ASN A 56 10.82 -11.11 -2.50
C ASN A 56 10.60 -9.63 -2.11
N SER A 57 9.41 -9.24 -1.66
CA SER A 57 9.07 -7.85 -1.33
C SER A 57 9.75 -7.40 -0.02
N ALA A 58 10.92 -6.76 -0.13
CA ALA A 58 11.78 -6.42 1.01
C ALA A 58 11.14 -5.46 2.05
N ARG A 59 10.08 -4.74 1.68
CA ARG A 59 9.34 -3.81 2.54
C ARG A 59 8.07 -4.41 3.17
N CYS A 60 7.80 -5.70 2.94
CA CYS A 60 6.61 -6.37 3.47
C CYS A 60 6.95 -7.22 4.70
N ILE A 61 6.35 -6.91 5.85
CA ILE A 61 6.49 -7.73 7.07
C ILE A 61 5.66 -9.02 7.00
N GLY A 62 4.51 -9.02 6.32
CA GLY A 62 3.55 -10.14 6.24
C GLY A 62 3.95 -11.32 5.33
N ARG A 63 5.24 -11.48 5.02
CA ARG A 63 5.73 -12.43 4.01
C ARG A 63 5.58 -13.90 4.37
N LEU A 64 5.32 -14.25 5.63
CA LEU A 64 5.09 -15.66 6.02
C LEU A 64 3.96 -16.32 5.21
N HIS A 65 2.98 -15.54 4.77
CA HIS A 65 1.77 -16.01 4.09
C HIS A 65 1.88 -16.06 2.56
N TRP A 66 3.06 -15.83 1.97
CA TRP A 66 3.24 -15.63 0.53
C TRP A 66 2.61 -16.71 -0.36
N LYS A 67 2.58 -17.97 0.10
CA LYS A 67 2.00 -19.10 -0.64
C LYS A 67 0.48 -19.07 -0.74
N SER A 68 -0.19 -18.35 0.17
CA SER A 68 -1.65 -18.28 0.28
C SER A 68 -2.30 -17.31 -0.72
N LEU A 69 -1.48 -16.52 -1.44
CA LEU A 69 -1.97 -15.55 -2.42
C LEU A 69 -2.86 -16.23 -3.47
N LYS A 70 -4.11 -15.77 -3.56
CA LYS A 70 -5.01 -16.10 -4.66
C LYS A 70 -4.65 -15.24 -5.86
N VAL A 71 -4.39 -15.86 -7.00
CA VAL A 71 -4.12 -15.14 -8.25
C VAL A 71 -5.36 -15.23 -9.13
N ASN A 72 -5.94 -14.08 -9.45
CA ASN A 72 -6.99 -13.97 -10.47
C ASN A 72 -6.32 -13.61 -11.80
N ASP A 73 -6.48 -14.46 -12.81
CA ASP A 73 -6.03 -14.17 -14.16
C ASP A 73 -7.09 -13.32 -14.89
N ALA A 74 -6.74 -12.06 -15.17
CA ALA A 74 -7.56 -11.10 -15.92
C ALA A 74 -6.81 -10.56 -17.15
N ARG A 75 -5.79 -11.28 -17.63
CA ARG A 75 -4.90 -10.83 -18.71
C ARG A 75 -5.58 -10.69 -20.07
N SER A 76 -6.77 -11.26 -20.23
CA SER A 76 -7.60 -11.14 -21.44
C SER A 76 -8.44 -9.86 -21.49
N LEU A 77 -8.57 -9.13 -20.37
CA LEU A 77 -9.39 -7.93 -20.30
C LEU A 77 -8.64 -6.72 -20.86
N ASN A 78 -9.31 -5.94 -21.70
CA ASN A 78 -8.70 -4.82 -22.43
C ASN A 78 -9.60 -3.59 -22.56
N THR A 79 -10.68 -3.51 -21.79
CA THR A 79 -11.56 -2.33 -21.72
C THR A 79 -11.62 -1.81 -20.29
N CYS A 80 -11.77 -0.49 -20.13
CA CYS A 80 -11.91 0.11 -18.79
C CYS A 80 -13.08 -0.52 -18.00
N ASP A 81 -14.18 -0.87 -18.69
CA ASP A 81 -15.39 -1.41 -18.06
C ASP A 81 -15.16 -2.83 -17.53
N ASP A 82 -14.59 -3.72 -18.34
CA ASP A 82 -14.26 -5.08 -17.89
C ASP A 82 -13.22 -5.07 -16.75
N ILE A 83 -12.24 -4.17 -16.84
CA ILE A 83 -11.23 -4.00 -15.79
C ILE A 83 -11.90 -3.54 -14.51
N PHE A 84 -12.79 -2.55 -14.56
CA PHE A 84 -13.53 -2.08 -13.39
C PHE A 84 -14.34 -3.21 -12.73
N ASP A 85 -15.07 -4.00 -13.50
CA ASP A 85 -15.82 -5.16 -12.99
C ASP A 85 -14.89 -6.18 -12.31
N ALA A 86 -13.71 -6.42 -12.87
CA ALA A 86 -12.69 -7.27 -12.25
C ALA A 86 -12.14 -6.68 -10.95
N LEU A 87 -12.01 -5.36 -10.83
CA LEU A 87 -11.61 -4.69 -9.59
C LEU A 87 -12.68 -4.81 -8.51
N ILE A 88 -13.97 -4.69 -8.84
CA ILE A 88 -15.06 -4.91 -7.88
C ILE A 88 -15.02 -6.36 -7.37
N LYS A 89 -14.88 -7.33 -8.27
CA LYS A 89 -14.74 -8.74 -7.89
C LYS A 89 -13.50 -9.00 -7.04
N HIS A 90 -12.40 -8.27 -7.28
CA HIS A 90 -11.22 -8.32 -6.43
C HIS A 90 -11.57 -7.85 -5.01
N ILE A 91 -12.18 -6.67 -4.87
CA ILE A 91 -12.56 -6.10 -3.57
C ILE A 91 -13.44 -7.07 -2.78
N GLU A 92 -14.47 -7.64 -3.40
CA GLU A 92 -15.37 -8.61 -2.77
C GLU A 92 -14.62 -9.88 -2.33
N THR A 93 -13.80 -10.45 -3.23
CA THR A 93 -12.99 -11.64 -2.95
C THR A 93 -12.01 -11.40 -1.80
N ALA A 94 -11.38 -10.23 -1.79
CA ALA A 94 -10.37 -9.85 -0.82
C ALA A 94 -11.01 -9.56 0.55
N THR A 95 -12.17 -8.90 0.56
CA THR A 95 -12.92 -8.55 1.77
C THR A 95 -13.50 -9.77 2.44
N ASN A 96 -14.16 -10.67 1.69
CA ASN A 96 -14.67 -11.95 2.19
C ASN A 96 -15.40 -11.83 3.55
N ASP A 97 -16.35 -10.88 3.61
CA ASP A 97 -17.12 -10.50 4.81
C ASP A 97 -16.32 -10.08 6.06
N GLY A 98 -15.03 -9.79 5.91
CA GLY A 98 -14.10 -9.47 7.00
C GLY A 98 -13.03 -10.54 7.22
N ALA A 99 -13.23 -11.75 6.71
CA ALA A 99 -12.22 -12.81 6.71
C ALA A 99 -11.20 -12.59 5.57
N ILE A 100 -10.44 -11.49 5.68
CA ILE A 100 -9.61 -10.95 4.60
C ILE A 100 -8.72 -12.03 3.97
N ARG A 101 -8.77 -12.10 2.63
CA ARG A 101 -8.04 -13.06 1.81
C ARG A 101 -6.99 -12.36 0.95
N PRO A 102 -5.70 -12.74 1.04
CA PRO A 102 -4.68 -12.24 0.13
C PRO A 102 -5.01 -12.61 -1.32
N THR A 103 -5.15 -11.59 -2.15
CA THR A 103 -5.56 -11.72 -3.54
C THR A 103 -4.71 -10.79 -4.39
N ILE A 104 -4.41 -11.19 -5.62
CA ILE A 104 -3.88 -10.35 -6.69
C ILE A 104 -4.73 -10.56 -7.94
N THR A 105 -4.92 -9.51 -8.73
CA THR A 105 -5.54 -9.63 -10.06
C THR A 105 -4.57 -9.15 -11.11
N LEU A 106 -4.19 -10.03 -12.03
CA LEU A 106 -3.20 -9.75 -13.06
C LEU A 106 -3.92 -9.29 -14.32
N PHE A 107 -3.75 -8.03 -14.70
CA PHE A 107 -4.20 -7.53 -15.99
C PHE A 107 -3.15 -7.76 -17.07
N HIS A 108 -3.44 -7.31 -18.28
CA HIS A 108 -2.65 -7.56 -19.46
C HIS A 108 -1.17 -7.16 -19.30
N GLU A 109 -0.28 -7.93 -19.93
CA GLU A 109 1.16 -7.65 -19.99
C GLU A 109 1.42 -6.36 -20.79
N TRP A 110 2.44 -5.60 -20.39
CA TRP A 110 2.96 -4.50 -21.20
C TRP A 110 3.53 -5.00 -22.54
N GLN A 111 2.98 -4.52 -23.67
CA GLN A 111 3.55 -4.73 -25.01
C GLN A 111 3.77 -3.41 -25.75
N GLY A 112 3.52 -2.28 -25.08
CA GLY A 112 3.69 -0.94 -25.61
C GLY A 112 2.64 0.02 -25.07
N ARG A 113 2.70 1.28 -25.48
CA ARG A 113 1.75 2.30 -25.04
C ARG A 113 0.30 1.95 -25.34
N GLU A 114 0.06 1.29 -26.47
CA GLU A 114 -1.30 1.03 -26.98
C GLU A 114 -2.11 0.09 -26.09
N ASN A 115 -1.43 -0.85 -25.41
CA ASN A 115 -2.06 -1.85 -24.55
C ASN A 115 -1.80 -1.63 -23.04
N GLU A 116 -1.10 -0.55 -22.67
CA GLU A 116 -0.84 -0.22 -21.26
C GLU A 116 -2.16 -0.09 -20.48
N ILE A 117 -2.28 -0.84 -19.39
CA ILE A 117 -3.32 -0.67 -18.38
C ILE A 117 -2.70 0.02 -17.16
N ARG A 118 -3.33 1.09 -16.68
CA ARG A 118 -2.98 1.76 -15.42
C ARG A 118 -4.21 1.98 -14.57
N ILE A 119 -4.08 1.63 -13.30
CA ILE A 119 -5.00 2.09 -12.25
C ILE A 119 -4.29 3.26 -11.59
N TRP A 120 -4.85 4.46 -11.71
CA TRP A 120 -4.15 5.65 -11.23
C TRP A 120 -4.16 5.74 -9.70
N ASN A 121 -5.16 5.16 -9.06
CA ASN A 121 -5.26 5.11 -7.61
C ASN A 121 -4.06 4.36 -7.00
N HIS A 122 -3.48 4.90 -5.92
CA HIS A 122 -2.48 4.18 -5.12
C HIS A 122 -3.09 2.92 -4.48
N GLN A 123 -4.29 3.07 -3.91
CA GLN A 123 -5.09 1.98 -3.37
C GLN A 123 -6.50 2.02 -3.94
N LEU A 124 -7.13 0.86 -4.15
CA LEU A 124 -8.48 0.80 -4.69
C LEU A 124 -9.47 1.52 -3.76
N ILE A 125 -9.37 1.32 -2.45
CA ILE A 125 -10.18 2.05 -1.47
C ILE A 125 -9.26 3.05 -0.78
N ARG A 126 -9.57 4.33 -0.91
CA ARG A 126 -8.84 5.41 -0.25
C ARG A 126 -9.75 6.62 -0.04
N TYR A 127 -9.57 7.32 1.07
CA TYR A 127 -10.29 8.56 1.33
C TYR A 127 -9.65 9.75 0.63
N ALA A 128 -10.48 10.69 0.22
CA ALA A 128 -10.09 11.93 -0.41
C ALA A 128 -9.48 12.94 0.58
N GLY A 129 -8.72 13.89 0.03
CA GLY A 129 -8.15 15.04 0.73
C GLY A 129 -8.63 16.33 0.11
N HIS A 130 -9.50 17.06 0.80
CA HIS A 130 -10.10 18.30 0.34
C HIS A 130 -9.44 19.51 0.99
N VAL A 131 -9.05 20.48 0.17
CA VAL A 131 -8.60 21.79 0.65
C VAL A 131 -9.77 22.77 0.51
N THR A 132 -10.22 23.39 1.61
CA THR A 132 -11.27 24.40 1.58
C THR A 132 -10.75 25.73 1.04
N ASN A 133 -11.65 26.67 0.76
CA ASN A 133 -11.28 28.01 0.29
C ASN A 133 -10.41 28.77 1.31
N GLU A 134 -10.55 28.45 2.60
CA GLU A 134 -9.76 29.01 3.70
C GLU A 134 -8.44 28.26 3.92
N GLY A 135 -8.11 27.28 3.07
CA GLY A 135 -6.88 26.49 3.18
C GLY A 135 -6.94 25.36 4.22
N LYS A 136 -8.09 25.11 4.84
CA LYS A 136 -8.26 23.99 5.79
C LYS A 136 -8.31 22.67 5.03
N ILE A 137 -7.67 21.64 5.58
CA ILE A 137 -7.74 20.27 5.03
C ILE A 137 -8.88 19.50 5.70
N ILE A 138 -9.70 18.82 4.89
CA ILE A 138 -10.73 17.88 5.31
C ILE A 138 -10.44 16.53 4.64
N GLY A 139 -10.36 15.47 5.43
CA GLY A 139 -10.00 14.13 4.96
C GLY A 139 -8.51 13.87 5.01
N ASP A 140 -8.00 13.09 4.06
CA ASP A 140 -6.62 12.59 4.05
C ASP A 140 -5.67 13.54 3.28
N PRO A 141 -4.71 14.22 3.94
CA PRO A 141 -3.74 15.09 3.26
C PRO A 141 -2.92 14.38 2.17
N MET A 142 -2.62 13.08 2.34
CA MET A 142 -1.86 12.29 1.36
C MET A 142 -2.59 12.20 0.01
N SER A 143 -3.92 12.30 0.02
CA SER A 143 -4.75 12.15 -1.16
C SER A 143 -5.03 13.48 -1.87
N ILE A 144 -4.55 14.63 -1.39
CA ILE A 144 -4.92 15.96 -1.91
C ILE A 144 -4.65 16.09 -3.42
N GLU A 145 -3.46 15.68 -3.88
CA GLU A 145 -3.09 15.79 -5.29
C GLU A 145 -4.03 14.95 -6.17
N PHE A 146 -4.23 13.68 -5.81
CA PHE A 146 -5.10 12.78 -6.54
C PHE A 146 -6.58 13.21 -6.49
N THR A 147 -7.01 13.77 -5.37
CA THR A 147 -8.36 14.34 -5.20
C THR A 147 -8.60 15.49 -6.19
N LYS A 148 -7.61 16.36 -6.40
CA LYS A 148 -7.69 17.43 -7.41
C LYS A 148 -7.80 16.88 -8.83
N ILE A 149 -7.06 15.81 -9.13
CA ILE A 149 -7.12 15.12 -10.43
C ILE A 149 -8.49 14.50 -10.66
N ALA A 150 -9.03 13.78 -9.67
CA ALA A 150 -10.38 13.22 -9.77
C ALA A 150 -11.42 14.32 -10.03
N LYS A 151 -11.35 15.43 -9.29
CA LYS A 151 -12.24 16.59 -9.50
C LYS A 151 -12.11 17.20 -10.89
N SER A 152 -10.90 17.36 -11.44
CA SER A 152 -10.71 17.91 -12.79
C SER A 152 -11.23 16.99 -13.90
N LEU A 153 -11.29 15.68 -13.65
CA LEU A 153 -11.94 14.69 -14.51
C LEU A 153 -13.47 14.62 -14.29
N GLY A 154 -14.02 15.49 -13.44
CA GLY A 154 -15.44 15.63 -13.19
C GLY A 154 -15.98 14.81 -12.04
N TRP A 155 -15.15 14.42 -11.06
CA TRP A 155 -15.63 13.78 -9.84
C TRP A 155 -16.28 14.82 -8.93
N ASP A 156 -17.50 14.54 -8.52
CA ASP A 156 -18.21 15.32 -7.53
C ASP A 156 -18.35 14.49 -6.24
N PRO A 157 -17.67 14.87 -5.13
CA PRO A 157 -17.86 14.25 -3.81
C PRO A 157 -19.25 14.52 -3.21
N GLY A 158 -20.09 15.31 -3.90
CA GLY A 158 -21.41 15.70 -3.45
C GLY A 158 -21.41 16.98 -2.62
N PRO A 159 -22.59 17.42 -2.15
CA PRO A 159 -22.77 18.73 -1.53
C PRO A 159 -22.19 18.82 -0.11
N ARG A 160 -21.89 17.68 0.53
CA ARG A 160 -21.37 17.62 1.91
C ARG A 160 -20.06 16.85 1.92
N ILE A 161 -18.97 17.60 1.97
CA ILE A 161 -17.63 17.05 2.10
C ILE A 161 -17.47 16.40 3.48
N SER A 162 -16.99 15.15 3.50
CA SER A 162 -16.69 14.36 4.70
C SER A 162 -15.19 14.18 4.89
N LYS A 163 -14.80 13.77 6.11
CA LYS A 163 -13.43 13.31 6.42
C LYS A 163 -13.10 11.97 5.76
N PHE A 164 -14.11 11.27 5.25
CA PHE A 164 -14.00 9.89 4.76
C PHE A 164 -14.75 9.70 3.44
N ASP A 165 -14.71 10.70 2.55
CA ASP A 165 -15.23 10.58 1.19
C ASP A 165 -14.35 9.60 0.40
N VAL A 166 -14.93 8.53 -0.14
CA VAL A 166 -14.19 7.52 -0.89
C VAL A 166 -13.90 8.02 -2.31
N LEU A 167 -12.63 7.93 -2.72
CA LEU A 167 -12.19 8.33 -4.05
C LEU A 167 -12.75 7.39 -5.14
N PRO A 168 -13.05 7.91 -6.35
CA PRO A 168 -13.40 7.06 -7.48
C PRO A 168 -12.15 6.34 -8.01
N ILE A 169 -12.35 5.26 -8.76
CA ILE A 169 -11.28 4.59 -9.49
C ILE A 169 -11.09 5.26 -10.86
N ILE A 170 -9.84 5.62 -11.20
CA ILE A 170 -9.47 6.12 -12.52
C ILE A 170 -8.66 5.03 -13.24
N ILE A 171 -9.20 4.56 -14.37
CA ILE A 171 -8.62 3.47 -15.17
C ILE A 171 -8.21 4.03 -16.53
N GLN A 172 -6.96 3.78 -16.90
CA GLN A 172 -6.41 4.04 -18.21
C GLN A 172 -6.19 2.73 -18.96
N VAL A 173 -6.60 2.71 -20.24
CA VAL A 173 -6.25 1.64 -21.19
C VAL A 173 -5.81 2.28 -22.49
N GLY A 174 -4.51 2.19 -22.79
CA GLY A 174 -3.90 2.95 -23.87
C GLY A 174 -4.18 4.45 -23.70
N GLU A 175 -4.81 5.07 -24.69
CA GLU A 175 -5.21 6.49 -24.69
C GLU A 175 -6.63 6.75 -24.16
N LYS A 176 -7.32 5.72 -23.66
CA LYS A 176 -8.64 5.86 -23.03
C LYS A 176 -8.46 6.06 -21.53
N LEU A 177 -9.24 6.97 -20.96
CA LEU A 177 -9.30 7.22 -19.52
C LEU A 177 -10.77 7.27 -19.10
N LYS A 178 -11.14 6.49 -18.10
CA LYS A 178 -12.50 6.51 -17.53
C LYS A 178 -12.43 6.46 -16.01
N MET A 179 -13.39 7.11 -15.37
CA MET A 179 -13.50 7.21 -13.93
C MET A 179 -14.79 6.57 -13.47
N TYR A 180 -14.72 5.83 -12.37
CA TYR A 180 -15.82 5.03 -11.84
C TYR A 180 -16.00 5.31 -10.34
N PRO A 181 -17.21 5.66 -9.87
CA PRO A 181 -17.48 5.64 -8.45
C PRO A 181 -17.46 4.18 -7.95
N LEU A 182 -16.89 3.95 -6.77
CA LEU A 182 -16.99 2.64 -6.12
C LEU A 182 -18.41 2.44 -5.58
N PRO A 183 -19.05 1.28 -5.82
CA PRO A 183 -20.33 0.96 -5.22
C PRO A 183 -20.22 0.85 -3.69
N GLU A 184 -21.10 1.51 -2.94
CA GLU A 184 -21.06 1.52 -1.46
C GLU A 184 -21.03 0.11 -0.86
N HIS A 185 -21.80 -0.83 -1.43
CA HIS A 185 -21.85 -2.22 -0.95
C HIS A 185 -20.53 -2.98 -1.08
N SER A 186 -19.62 -2.54 -1.96
CA SER A 186 -18.30 -3.15 -2.13
C SER A 186 -17.32 -2.71 -1.03
N ILE A 187 -17.64 -1.66 -0.28
CA ILE A 187 -16.73 -1.04 0.68
C ILE A 187 -17.12 -1.46 2.09
N LYS A 188 -16.30 -2.30 2.71
CA LYS A 188 -16.43 -2.60 4.14
C LYS A 188 -15.56 -1.63 4.94
N GLU A 189 -16.18 -0.87 5.84
CA GLU A 189 -15.51 0.03 6.78
C GLU A 189 -15.72 -0.47 8.22
N VAL A 190 -14.75 -0.17 9.08
CA VAL A 190 -14.78 -0.43 10.52
C VAL A 190 -14.84 0.92 11.24
N VAL A 191 -15.87 1.10 12.07
CA VAL A 191 -15.96 2.28 12.96
C VAL A 191 -15.01 2.08 14.12
N ILE A 192 -14.17 3.08 14.40
CA ILE A 192 -13.16 2.99 15.46
C ILE A 192 -13.79 3.37 16.80
N ARG A 193 -13.76 2.42 17.72
CA ARG A 193 -14.28 2.46 19.09
C ARG A 193 -13.24 1.90 20.06
N HIS A 194 -13.39 2.17 21.36
CA HIS A 194 -12.41 1.76 22.37
C HIS A 194 -13.06 1.01 23.53
N PRO A 195 -12.45 -0.10 24.03
CA PRO A 195 -13.05 -0.93 25.07
C PRO A 195 -13.23 -0.23 26.43
N LYS A 196 -12.44 0.81 26.70
CA LYS A 196 -12.44 1.55 27.97
C LYS A 196 -12.83 3.03 27.84
N HIS A 197 -12.92 3.55 26.62
CA HIS A 197 -13.09 4.98 26.35
C HIS A 197 -14.24 5.18 25.37
N SER A 198 -15.47 5.18 25.89
CA SER A 198 -16.69 5.28 25.08
C SER A 198 -16.77 6.56 24.25
N TRP A 199 -16.10 7.64 24.69
CA TRP A 199 -16.04 8.90 23.95
C TRP A 199 -15.33 8.77 22.59
N LEU A 200 -14.50 7.74 22.37
CA LEU A 200 -13.71 7.60 21.14
C LEU A 200 -14.60 7.39 19.91
N GLU A 201 -15.69 6.63 20.04
CA GLU A 201 -16.67 6.45 18.96
C GLU A 201 -17.28 7.80 18.51
N GLY A 202 -17.47 8.72 19.46
CA GLY A 202 -17.97 10.07 19.21
C GLY A 202 -17.04 10.94 18.35
N LEU A 203 -15.77 10.55 18.15
CA LEU A 203 -14.86 11.21 17.21
C LEU A 203 -15.23 10.93 15.74
N GLY A 204 -16.05 9.91 15.49
CA GLY A 204 -16.51 9.52 14.16
C GLY A 204 -15.41 8.96 13.27
N LEU A 205 -14.36 8.39 13.85
CA LEU A 205 -13.26 7.78 13.11
C LEU A 205 -13.70 6.43 12.51
N LYS A 206 -13.30 6.18 11.28
CA LYS A 206 -13.51 4.89 10.60
C LYS A 206 -12.38 4.61 9.62
N TRP A 207 -12.19 3.35 9.27
CA TRP A 207 -11.21 2.93 8.26
C TRP A 207 -11.73 1.79 7.40
N TYR A 208 -11.32 1.73 6.13
CA TYR A 208 -11.70 0.64 5.24
C TYR A 208 -10.97 -0.65 5.62
N ALA A 209 -11.64 -1.79 5.45
CA ALA A 209 -11.25 -3.07 6.02
C ALA A 209 -10.03 -3.73 5.35
N VAL A 210 -9.80 -3.46 4.06
CA VAL A 210 -8.82 -4.19 3.24
C VAL A 210 -7.86 -3.24 2.53
N PRO A 211 -6.53 -3.37 2.72
CA PRO A 211 -5.53 -2.56 2.02
C PRO A 211 -5.21 -3.18 0.65
N ILE A 212 -5.75 -2.61 -0.42
CA ILE A 212 -5.52 -3.09 -1.80
C ILE A 212 -4.64 -2.08 -2.54
N ILE A 213 -3.35 -2.37 -2.71
CA ILE A 213 -2.40 -1.55 -3.47
C ILE A 213 -2.63 -1.79 -4.96
N SER A 214 -2.63 -0.73 -5.78
CA SER A 214 -3.00 -0.81 -7.21
C SER A 214 -2.05 -0.14 -8.19
N ASP A 215 -1.01 0.56 -7.73
CA ASP A 215 -0.10 1.38 -8.56
C ASP A 215 1.33 0.81 -8.69
N MET A 216 1.50 -0.48 -8.45
CA MET A 216 2.80 -1.16 -8.56
C MET A 216 2.90 -1.99 -9.85
N ILE A 217 4.12 -2.10 -10.39
CA ILE A 217 4.44 -3.02 -11.48
C ILE A 217 4.73 -4.39 -10.88
N PHE A 218 4.11 -5.44 -11.42
CA PHE A 218 4.59 -6.79 -11.21
C PHE A 218 5.58 -7.16 -12.33
N ALA A 219 6.87 -7.19 -11.99
CA ALA A 219 7.95 -7.53 -12.90
C ALA A 219 8.40 -8.97 -12.65
N THR A 220 8.33 -9.82 -13.67
CA THR A 220 8.77 -11.22 -13.56
C THR A 220 10.24 -11.42 -13.92
N GLY A 221 10.82 -10.46 -14.66
CA GLY A 221 12.10 -10.59 -15.35
C GLY A 221 11.96 -11.01 -16.81
N SER A 222 10.82 -11.56 -17.23
CA SER A 222 10.53 -11.86 -18.64
C SER A 222 9.35 -11.07 -19.21
N GLU A 223 8.44 -10.67 -18.32
CA GLU A 223 7.16 -10.01 -18.58
C GLU A 223 6.95 -8.92 -17.52
N ASN A 224 6.36 -7.80 -17.92
CA ASN A 224 6.04 -6.70 -17.02
C ASN A 224 4.53 -6.43 -17.03
N TYR A 225 3.93 -6.39 -15.85
CA TYR A 225 2.49 -6.17 -15.67
C TYR A 225 2.28 -4.81 -14.98
N PRO A 226 1.89 -3.75 -15.72
CA PRO A 226 1.77 -2.40 -15.19
C PRO A 226 0.59 -2.20 -14.23
N ALA A 227 -0.39 -3.11 -14.26
CA ALA A 227 -1.55 -3.11 -13.37
C ALA A 227 -1.77 -4.51 -12.80
N SER A 228 -1.47 -4.66 -11.52
CA SER A 228 -1.61 -5.93 -10.82
C SER A 228 -2.07 -5.70 -9.37
N PRO A 229 -3.27 -5.15 -9.11
CA PRO A 229 -3.69 -4.79 -7.76
C PRO A 229 -3.70 -6.01 -6.84
N PHE A 230 -3.19 -5.84 -5.63
CA PHE A 230 -3.05 -6.90 -4.64
C PHE A 230 -3.31 -6.43 -3.22
N ASN A 231 -3.64 -7.37 -2.34
CA ASN A 231 -3.92 -7.10 -0.94
C ASN A 231 -3.32 -8.15 0.01
N GLY A 232 -3.08 -7.70 1.24
CA GLY A 232 -3.01 -8.53 2.43
C GLY A 232 -4.14 -8.13 3.39
N TRP A 233 -3.85 -8.13 4.68
CA TRP A 233 -4.66 -7.49 5.72
C TRP A 233 -3.78 -6.51 6.49
N TYR A 234 -4.42 -5.58 7.20
CA TYR A 234 -3.71 -4.56 7.95
C TYR A 234 -2.91 -5.13 9.13
N MET A 235 -1.74 -4.57 9.35
CA MET A 235 -1.12 -4.46 10.67
C MET A 235 -1.68 -3.21 11.37
N GLY A 236 -2.08 -3.33 12.64
CA GLY A 236 -2.80 -2.27 13.36
C GLY A 236 -2.12 -0.89 13.35
N THR A 237 -0.78 -0.86 13.37
CA THR A 237 0.02 0.38 13.35
C THR A 237 -0.01 1.10 12.01
N GLU A 238 -0.38 0.45 10.91
CA GLU A 238 -0.62 1.14 9.63
C GLU A 238 -1.78 2.13 9.77
N ILE A 239 -2.86 1.72 10.43
CA ILE A 239 -4.03 2.60 10.65
C ILE A 239 -3.79 3.50 11.86
N GLY A 240 -3.52 2.91 13.03
CA GLY A 240 -3.48 3.63 14.30
C GLY A 240 -2.32 4.59 14.41
N SER A 241 -1.12 4.17 13.99
CA SER A 241 0.07 5.03 14.07
C SER A 241 0.27 5.90 12.85
N ARG A 242 0.13 5.35 11.64
CA ARG A 242 0.41 6.12 10.41
C ARG A 242 -0.81 6.91 9.97
N ASP A 243 -1.88 6.22 9.54
CA ASP A 243 -3.01 6.89 8.91
C ASP A 243 -3.75 7.87 9.83
N LEU A 244 -4.08 7.44 11.05
CA LEU A 244 -4.81 8.25 12.02
C LEU A 244 -3.89 9.10 12.91
N GLY A 245 -2.65 8.65 13.12
CA GLY A 245 -1.71 9.21 14.10
C GLY A 245 -0.74 10.25 13.56
N ASP A 246 -0.25 10.12 12.32
CA ASP A 246 0.78 11.01 11.78
C ASP A 246 0.27 12.46 11.68
N GLU A 247 1.15 13.42 11.96
CA GLU A 247 0.84 14.87 11.96
C GLU A 247 0.49 15.40 10.56
N ASP A 248 1.07 14.80 9.51
CA ASP A 248 0.81 15.10 8.10
C ASP A 248 -0.30 14.21 7.49
N ARG A 249 -1.03 13.47 8.33
CA ARG A 249 -2.19 12.66 7.97
C ARG A 249 -3.44 13.14 8.71
N TYR A 250 -4.20 12.27 9.35
CA TYR A 250 -5.39 12.68 10.10
C TYR A 250 -5.08 13.35 11.43
N ASN A 251 -3.86 13.20 11.98
CA ASN A 251 -3.37 13.89 13.18
C ASN A 251 -4.35 13.85 14.38
N GLN A 252 -4.80 12.66 14.77
CA GLN A 252 -5.80 12.50 15.85
C GLN A 252 -5.20 12.53 17.26
N LEU A 253 -3.87 12.46 17.40
CA LEU A 253 -3.21 12.38 18.70
C LEU A 253 -3.50 13.57 19.64
N PRO A 254 -3.51 14.84 19.21
CA PRO A 254 -3.82 15.96 20.10
C PRO A 254 -5.22 15.87 20.71
N LEU A 255 -6.21 15.50 19.89
CA LEU A 255 -7.61 15.36 20.34
C LEU A 255 -7.78 14.20 21.31
N ILE A 256 -7.12 13.07 21.04
CA ILE A 256 -7.13 11.91 21.94
C ILE A 256 -6.46 12.25 23.27
N ALA A 257 -5.33 12.96 23.25
CA ALA A 257 -4.63 13.37 24.47
C ALA A 257 -5.46 14.32 25.33
N GLU A 258 -6.20 15.25 24.71
CA GLU A 258 -7.15 16.12 25.40
C GLU A 258 -8.25 15.31 26.10
N GLN A 259 -8.86 14.35 25.40
CA GLN A 259 -9.91 13.48 25.96
C GLN A 259 -9.40 12.55 27.08
N LEU A 260 -8.10 12.23 27.06
CA LEU A 260 -7.42 11.51 28.14
C LEU A 260 -7.02 12.41 29.32
N GLY A 261 -7.22 13.74 29.22
CA GLY A 261 -6.82 14.69 30.26
C GLY A 261 -5.30 14.88 30.38
N LEU A 262 -4.55 14.63 29.31
CA LEU A 262 -3.09 14.72 29.31
C LEU A 262 -2.60 16.14 29.05
N ASN A 263 -1.48 16.51 29.68
CA ASN A 263 -0.83 17.79 29.44
C ASN A 263 0.06 17.73 28.18
N THR A 264 -0.43 18.33 27.09
CA THR A 264 0.23 18.37 25.76
C THR A 264 1.27 19.48 25.59
N ARG A 265 1.53 20.29 26.64
CA ARG A 265 2.50 21.41 26.55
C ARG A 265 3.96 20.97 26.58
N ASN A 266 4.25 19.77 27.04
CA ASN A 266 5.60 19.26 27.19
C ASN A 266 5.66 17.79 26.76
N ASP A 267 6.49 17.50 25.76
CA ASP A 267 6.67 16.16 25.21
C ASP A 267 7.28 15.18 26.22
N SER A 268 8.01 15.65 27.25
CA SER A 268 8.51 14.77 28.31
C SER A 268 7.39 14.13 29.16
N ASN A 269 6.15 14.59 29.03
CA ASN A 269 4.98 13.95 29.63
C ASN A 269 4.51 12.70 28.88
N LEU A 270 5.15 12.37 27.74
CA LEU A 270 4.84 11.21 26.90
C LEU A 270 3.38 11.19 26.41
N TRP A 271 2.79 12.38 26.24
CA TRP A 271 1.38 12.49 25.88
C TRP A 271 1.10 11.90 24.49
N LYS A 272 2.06 12.02 23.56
CA LYS A 272 1.98 11.39 22.23
C LYS A 272 1.98 9.87 22.34
N ASP A 273 2.87 9.31 23.17
CA ASP A 273 2.97 7.87 23.40
C ASP A 273 1.68 7.29 23.98
N HIS A 274 1.12 7.95 24.99
CA HIS A 274 -0.16 7.56 25.59
C HIS A 274 -1.32 7.61 24.58
N ALA A 275 -1.46 8.72 23.85
CA ALA A 275 -2.51 8.87 22.85
C ALA A 275 -2.38 7.85 21.70
N LEU A 276 -1.14 7.61 21.25
CA LEU A 276 -0.83 6.67 20.18
C LEU A 276 -1.12 5.22 20.58
N LEU A 277 -0.85 4.87 21.85
CA LEU A 277 -1.19 3.56 22.40
C LEU A 277 -2.71 3.37 22.44
N THR A 278 -3.43 4.34 23.00
CA THR A 278 -4.91 4.33 23.05
C THR A 278 -5.53 4.20 21.65
N LEU A 279 -4.97 4.90 20.65
CA LEU A 279 -5.46 4.83 19.28
C LEU A 279 -5.21 3.45 18.65
N ASN A 280 -4.03 2.86 18.85
CA ASN A 280 -3.74 1.52 18.35
C ASN A 280 -4.60 0.43 19.04
N GLU A 281 -4.84 0.56 20.34
CA GLU A 281 -5.78 -0.30 21.07
C GLU A 281 -7.19 -0.19 20.49
N ALA A 282 -7.66 1.02 20.18
CA ALA A 282 -8.97 1.26 19.57
C ALA A 282 -9.09 0.57 18.21
N VAL A 283 -8.09 0.73 17.34
CA VAL A 283 -8.08 0.13 15.99
C VAL A 283 -8.16 -1.39 16.08
N ILE A 284 -7.25 -2.02 16.82
CA ILE A 284 -7.21 -3.48 16.92
C ILE A 284 -8.50 -4.02 17.54
N TRP A 285 -8.99 -3.38 18.61
CA TRP A 285 -10.23 -3.80 19.25
C TRP A 285 -11.42 -3.71 18.28
N SER A 286 -11.57 -2.59 17.57
CA SER A 286 -12.70 -2.38 16.66
C SER A 286 -12.75 -3.40 15.53
N PHE A 287 -11.61 -3.64 14.88
CA PHE A 287 -11.51 -4.64 13.81
C PHE A 287 -11.88 -6.04 14.30
N ASN A 288 -11.37 -6.43 15.48
CA ASN A 288 -11.70 -7.72 16.09
C ASN A 288 -13.19 -7.84 16.43
N GLN A 289 -13.80 -6.78 16.96
CA GLN A 289 -15.22 -6.80 17.30
C GLN A 289 -16.14 -6.86 16.07
N ASP A 290 -15.71 -6.30 14.94
CA ASP A 290 -16.46 -6.33 13.68
C ASP A 290 -16.14 -7.58 12.83
N GLY A 291 -15.36 -8.52 13.36
CA GLY A 291 -14.97 -9.75 12.66
C GLY A 291 -14.06 -9.51 11.45
N VAL A 292 -13.36 -8.38 11.42
CA VAL A 292 -12.43 -8.02 10.34
C VAL A 292 -11.01 -8.41 10.73
N ARG A 293 -10.37 -9.20 9.87
CA ARG A 293 -9.00 -9.65 10.08
C ARG A 293 -8.02 -8.48 10.15
N ILE A 294 -7.29 -8.40 11.25
CA ILE A 294 -6.18 -7.49 11.50
C ILE A 294 -5.10 -8.23 12.29
N VAL A 295 -3.85 -7.77 12.23
CA VAL A 295 -2.75 -8.32 13.05
C VAL A 295 -2.09 -7.22 13.88
N ASP A 296 -1.71 -7.51 15.12
CA ASP A 296 -0.89 -6.60 15.90
C ASP A 296 0.58 -6.68 15.48
N HIS A 297 1.34 -5.61 15.75
CA HIS A 297 2.72 -5.50 15.28
C HIS A 297 3.70 -6.44 16.00
N HIS A 298 3.38 -6.96 17.20
CA HIS A 298 4.22 -7.96 17.86
C HIS A 298 4.05 -9.34 17.20
N THR A 299 2.81 -9.72 16.88
CA THR A 299 2.51 -10.96 16.15
C THR A 299 3.12 -10.91 14.75
N ALA A 300 2.91 -9.82 13.99
CA ALA A 300 3.50 -9.65 12.65
C ALA A 300 5.04 -9.74 12.68
N SER A 301 5.68 -9.18 13.71
CA SER A 301 7.13 -9.27 13.90
C SER A 301 7.60 -10.71 14.13
N LYS A 302 6.90 -11.48 14.95
CA LYS A 302 7.20 -12.91 15.18
C LYS A 302 7.01 -13.73 13.90
N GLU A 303 5.92 -13.49 13.17
CA GLU A 303 5.65 -14.13 11.89
C GLU A 303 6.76 -13.85 10.87
N PHE A 304 7.25 -12.60 10.81
CA PHE A 304 8.38 -12.25 9.96
C PHE A 304 9.68 -12.94 10.36
N SER A 305 9.97 -13.06 11.67
CA SER A 305 11.12 -13.83 12.14
C SER A 305 11.02 -15.31 11.73
N SER A 306 9.85 -15.93 11.87
CA SER A 306 9.62 -17.29 11.38
C SER A 306 9.75 -17.41 9.86
N PHE A 307 9.34 -16.41 9.09
CA PHE A 307 9.60 -16.36 7.66
C PHE A 307 11.10 -16.39 7.37
N CYS A 308 11.90 -15.54 8.02
CA CYS A 308 13.34 -15.50 7.86
C CYS A 308 14.00 -16.86 8.18
N GLU A 309 13.63 -17.48 9.30
CA GLU A 309 14.14 -18.81 9.67
C GLU A 309 13.79 -19.89 8.62
N ASN A 310 12.59 -19.84 8.05
CA ASN A 310 12.15 -20.77 7.01
C ASN A 310 12.92 -20.62 5.70
N GLU A 311 13.34 -19.39 5.38
CA GLU A 311 14.18 -19.08 4.23
C GLU A 311 15.62 -19.55 4.44
N GLU A 312 16.18 -19.30 5.63
CA GLU A 312 17.53 -19.72 6.02
C GLU A 312 17.68 -21.25 6.05
N LYS A 313 16.67 -21.97 6.55
CA LYS A 313 16.61 -23.44 6.50
C LYS A 313 16.66 -24.00 5.07
N LYS A 314 16.33 -23.18 4.07
CA LYS A 314 16.40 -23.51 2.65
C LYS A 314 17.61 -22.89 1.98
N SER A 315 18.59 -22.43 2.76
CA SER A 315 19.82 -21.80 2.30
C SER A 315 19.57 -20.53 1.48
N ARG A 316 18.54 -19.76 1.83
CA ARG A 316 18.22 -18.47 1.19
C ARG A 316 18.36 -17.34 2.20
N GLU A 317 19.02 -16.28 1.80
CA GLU A 317 19.19 -15.08 2.63
C GLU A 317 17.94 -14.18 2.51
N PRO A 318 17.19 -13.93 3.60
CA PRO A 318 16.04 -13.03 3.56
C PRO A 318 16.48 -11.60 3.29
N SER A 319 15.96 -10.99 2.23
CA SER A 319 16.15 -9.56 1.99
C SER A 319 15.10 -8.71 2.71
N ALA A 320 15.50 -7.62 3.36
CA ALA A 320 14.57 -6.72 4.02
C ALA A 320 15.09 -5.28 4.10
N ASP A 321 14.17 -4.32 4.01
CA ASP A 321 14.40 -2.91 4.35
C ASP A 321 14.05 -2.73 5.84
N TRP A 322 15.07 -2.64 6.70
CA TRP A 322 14.86 -2.55 8.15
C TRP A 322 13.93 -1.38 8.52
N SER A 323 14.02 -0.25 7.81
CA SER A 323 13.20 0.95 8.07
C SER A 323 11.70 0.75 7.79
N TRP A 324 11.35 -0.26 7.00
CA TRP A 324 9.95 -0.64 6.71
C TRP A 324 9.47 -1.85 7.51
N ILE A 325 10.39 -2.76 7.88
CA ILE A 325 10.05 -3.96 8.64
C ILE A 325 9.83 -3.64 10.11
N VAL A 326 10.60 -2.70 10.68
CA VAL A 326 10.45 -2.34 12.08
C VAL A 326 9.17 -1.51 12.28
N PRO A 327 8.23 -1.94 13.15
CA PRO A 327 7.01 -1.19 13.37
C PRO A 327 7.27 0.22 13.91
N PRO A 328 6.41 1.21 13.58
CA PRO A 328 6.60 2.61 13.97
C PRO A 328 6.33 2.90 15.46
N MET A 329 5.92 1.88 16.24
CA MET A 329 5.64 1.96 17.67
C MET A 329 6.21 0.73 18.37
N SER A 330 6.71 0.92 19.60
CA SER A 330 7.22 -0.15 20.48
C SER A 330 8.33 -1.00 19.84
N SER A 331 9.11 -0.43 18.93
CA SER A 331 10.01 -1.13 18.03
C SER A 331 11.00 -2.07 18.75
N SER A 332 11.69 -1.59 19.79
CA SER A 332 12.69 -2.38 20.53
C SER A 332 12.11 -3.58 21.30
N THR A 333 10.79 -3.65 21.46
CA THR A 333 10.09 -4.79 22.06
C THR A 333 9.74 -5.89 21.04
N THR A 334 10.04 -5.66 19.76
CA THR A 334 9.76 -6.59 18.66
C THR A 334 11.01 -7.37 18.26
N SER A 335 10.83 -8.61 17.80
CA SER A 335 11.93 -9.47 17.35
C SER A 335 12.71 -8.90 16.16
N VAL A 336 12.03 -8.10 15.32
CA VAL A 336 12.61 -7.60 14.07
C VAL A 336 13.59 -6.44 14.27
N PHE A 337 13.51 -5.73 15.40
CA PHE A 337 14.39 -4.61 15.71
C PHE A 337 15.85 -5.07 15.91
N HIS A 338 16.05 -6.21 16.55
CA HIS A 338 17.37 -6.70 16.98
C HIS A 338 18.15 -7.47 15.89
N ARG A 339 17.66 -7.44 14.65
CA ARG A 339 18.22 -8.19 13.53
C ARG A 339 18.60 -7.26 12.39
N TYR A 340 19.79 -7.46 11.83
CA TYR A 340 20.22 -6.80 10.60
C TYR A 340 19.76 -7.59 9.37
N TYR A 341 19.41 -6.87 8.31
CA TYR A 341 18.96 -7.44 7.04
C TYR A 341 19.80 -6.88 5.90
N LYS A 342 20.14 -7.72 4.94
CA LYS A 342 20.79 -7.27 3.70
C LYS A 342 19.75 -6.90 2.65
N MET A 343 20.07 -5.90 1.85
CA MET A 343 19.27 -5.53 0.69
C MET A 343 19.74 -6.31 -0.53
N ASN A 344 19.04 -7.40 -0.83
CA ASN A 344 19.33 -8.31 -1.94
C ASN A 344 18.04 -8.47 -2.75
N LEU A 345 17.71 -7.44 -3.52
CA LEU A 345 16.51 -7.43 -4.35
C LEU A 345 16.63 -8.46 -5.47
N ARG A 346 15.50 -9.10 -5.79
CA ARG A 346 15.42 -10.16 -6.79
C ARG A 346 14.11 -10.04 -7.57
N LEU A 347 14.14 -10.44 -8.83
CA LEU A 347 12.95 -10.73 -9.62
C LEU A 347 12.52 -12.20 -9.38
N PRO A 348 11.22 -12.53 -9.51
CA PRO A 348 10.09 -11.61 -9.71
C PRO A 348 9.88 -10.67 -8.51
N ASN A 349 9.33 -9.47 -8.71
CA ASN A 349 9.06 -8.49 -7.65
C ASN A 349 7.91 -7.52 -7.98
N TYR A 350 7.43 -6.81 -6.95
CA TYR A 350 6.54 -5.66 -7.11
C TYR A 350 7.35 -4.37 -6.99
N LEU A 351 7.34 -3.55 -8.04
CA LEU A 351 8.15 -2.34 -8.16
C LEU A 351 7.29 -1.09 -8.12
N LEU A 352 7.83 -0.02 -7.53
CA LEU A 352 7.17 1.28 -7.54
C LEU A 352 7.08 1.81 -8.96
N GLN A 353 5.97 2.44 -9.27
CA GLN A 353 5.72 3.01 -10.59
C GLN A 353 5.65 4.52 -10.50
N GLN A 354 6.06 5.21 -11.56
CA GLN A 354 5.86 6.65 -11.65
C GLN A 354 4.36 6.96 -11.71
N ALA A 355 3.88 7.89 -10.89
CA ALA A 355 2.47 8.28 -10.88
C ALA A 355 2.03 8.75 -12.29
N PRO A 356 0.96 8.18 -12.87
CA PRO A 356 0.60 8.39 -14.28
C PRO A 356 0.49 9.87 -14.66
N TRP A 357 -0.13 10.69 -13.81
CA TRP A 357 -0.35 12.13 -14.03
C TRP A 357 0.91 12.98 -14.01
N THR A 358 2.05 12.45 -13.55
CA THR A 358 3.34 13.15 -13.59
C THR A 358 4.07 12.95 -14.92
N THR A 359 3.64 12.00 -15.74
CA THR A 359 4.22 11.74 -17.07
C THR A 359 3.66 12.70 -18.11
N THR A 360 4.42 12.96 -19.17
CA THR A 360 3.94 13.78 -20.32
C THR A 360 2.65 13.21 -20.92
N ARG A 361 2.56 11.87 -21.00
CA ARG A 361 1.38 11.17 -21.51
C ARG A 361 0.17 11.37 -20.60
N GLY A 362 0.31 11.15 -19.29
CA GLY A 362 -0.78 11.34 -18.34
C GLY A 362 -1.27 12.78 -18.28
N GLN A 363 -0.38 13.77 -18.36
CA GLN A 363 -0.77 15.18 -18.44
C GLN A 363 -1.58 15.50 -19.71
N SER A 364 -1.23 14.89 -20.85
CA SER A 364 -2.00 14.99 -22.09
C SER A 364 -3.40 14.38 -21.93
N LEU A 365 -3.49 13.20 -21.30
CA LEU A 365 -4.77 12.56 -21.00
C LEU A 365 -5.65 13.41 -20.08
N ILE A 366 -5.10 13.99 -19.00
CA ILE A 366 -5.86 14.91 -18.13
C ILE A 366 -6.43 16.06 -18.95
N LYS A 367 -5.62 16.73 -19.79
CA LYS A 367 -6.10 17.85 -20.62
C LYS A 367 -7.21 17.43 -21.58
N ARG A 368 -7.13 16.22 -22.14
CA ARG A 368 -8.11 15.68 -23.09
C ARG A 368 -9.44 15.31 -22.43
N PHE A 369 -9.40 14.76 -21.22
CA PHE A 369 -10.57 14.21 -20.51
C PHE A 369 -11.08 15.11 -19.38
N ALA A 370 -10.39 16.22 -19.09
CA ALA A 370 -10.84 17.20 -18.11
C ALA A 370 -12.23 17.72 -18.49
N LYS A 371 -13.12 17.77 -17.50
CA LYS A 371 -14.43 18.42 -17.65
C LYS A 371 -14.25 19.86 -17.20
N VAL A 372 -14.32 20.79 -18.15
CA VAL A 372 -14.22 22.24 -17.93
C VAL A 372 -15.36 22.72 -17.04
#